data_AF-A0A1C6H4A8-F1
#
_entry.id   AF-A0A1C6H4A8-F1
#
_cell.length_a   1.000
_cell.length_b   1.000
_cell.length_c   1.000
_cell.angle_alpha   90.00
_cell.angle_beta   90.00
_cell.angle_gamma   90.00
#
_symmetry.space_group_name_H-M   'P 1'
#
loop_
_entity.id
_entity.type
_entity.pdbx_description
1 polymer ?
#
loop_
_entity_poly.entity_id
_entity_poly.type
_entity_poly.pdbx_seq_one_letter_code
_entity_poly.pdbx_strand_id
1 'polypeptide(L)'
;MRGKKPKERKNYILRTENGTLVEVTREVYLEWYQSRRREKYQQEQKQKYGVCSLDVVQEGSFAKTSISQEGQPEEMAVRSECLKKLKESLEQLPEQEAYLIYLLFFEEVTVKEAAQICGCSRKTIQNRKKRILKTLKNIMKELGIEGGCIYFN
;
A
#
# COMPACT_ATOMS: atom_id res chain seq x y z
N MET A 1 -2.52 -16.44 -9.98
CA MET A 1 -3.78 -16.64 -10.73
C MET A 1 -3.44 -16.65 -12.21
N ARG A 2 -3.61 -17.76 -12.93
CA ARG A 2 -3.39 -17.78 -14.39
C ARG A 2 -4.55 -17.03 -15.05
N GLY A 3 -4.25 -15.85 -15.62
CA GLY A 3 -5.21 -15.11 -16.44
C GLY A 3 -5.64 -15.93 -17.66
N LYS A 4 -6.75 -15.54 -18.30
CA LYS A 4 -7.21 -16.16 -19.55
C LYS A 4 -6.06 -16.18 -20.57
N LYS A 5 -5.81 -17.32 -21.20
CA LYS A 5 -4.79 -17.43 -22.26
C LYS A 5 -5.15 -16.46 -23.39
N PRO A 6 -4.22 -15.61 -23.86
CA PRO A 6 -4.48 -14.71 -24.98
C PRO A 6 -4.90 -15.50 -26.22
N LYS A 7 -5.91 -14.99 -26.95
CA LYS A 7 -6.38 -15.58 -28.21
C LYS A 7 -5.23 -15.63 -29.21
N GLU A 8 -5.08 -16.76 -29.90
CA GLU A 8 -4.06 -16.94 -30.92
C GLU A 8 -4.34 -16.05 -32.14
N ARG A 9 -3.26 -15.51 -32.69
CA ARG A 9 -3.28 -14.60 -33.84
C ARG A 9 -2.38 -15.18 -34.93
N LYS A 10 -2.69 -14.84 -36.18
CA LYS A 10 -1.88 -15.26 -37.34
C LYS A 10 -0.46 -14.71 -37.26
N ASN A 11 -0.31 -13.43 -36.89
CA ASN A 11 0.97 -12.73 -36.84
C ASN A 11 1.10 -11.97 -35.51
N TYR A 12 2.33 -11.89 -34.98
CA TYR A 12 2.67 -11.12 -33.78
C TYR A 12 3.74 -10.09 -34.11
N ILE A 13 3.51 -8.83 -33.73
CA ILE A 13 4.38 -7.71 -34.10
C ILE A 13 4.78 -6.97 -32.82
N LEU A 14 6.08 -6.70 -32.67
CA LEU A 14 6.62 -5.83 -31.63
C LEU A 14 7.15 -4.54 -32.26
N ARG A 15 6.99 -3.45 -31.50
CA ARG A 15 7.58 -2.15 -31.85
C ARG A 15 8.87 -1.99 -31.05
N THR A 16 9.98 -1.84 -31.76
CA THR A 16 11.29 -1.55 -31.15
C THR A 16 11.41 -0.06 -30.78
N GLU A 17 12.44 0.27 -30.00
CA GLU A 17 12.69 1.64 -29.51
C GLU A 17 12.89 2.64 -30.66
N ASN A 18 13.44 2.18 -31.78
CA ASN A 18 13.64 2.97 -33.00
C ASN A 18 12.36 3.13 -33.84
N GLY A 19 11.22 2.64 -33.35
CA GLY A 19 9.93 2.74 -34.01
C GLY A 19 9.65 1.70 -35.10
N THR A 20 10.61 0.81 -35.37
CA THR A 20 10.47 -0.28 -36.35
C THR A 20 9.49 -1.35 -35.87
N LEU A 21 8.74 -1.93 -36.80
CA LEU A 21 7.84 -3.06 -36.54
C LEU A 21 8.54 -4.36 -36.95
N VAL A 22 8.70 -5.27 -36.00
CA VAL A 22 9.34 -6.57 -36.22
C VAL A 22 8.29 -7.66 -35.97
N GLU A 23 8.11 -8.54 -36.96
CA GLU A 23 7.30 -9.74 -36.78
C GLU A 23 8.08 -10.76 -35.94
N VAL A 24 7.44 -11.27 -34.89
CA VAL A 24 8.04 -12.17 -33.92
C VAL A 24 7.19 -13.41 -33.75
N THR A 25 7.78 -14.45 -33.17
CA THR A 25 7.01 -15.63 -32.79
C THR A 25 6.06 -15.32 -31.63
N ARG A 26 5.03 -16.14 -31.51
CA ARG A 26 4.04 -16.06 -30.42
C ARG A 26 4.69 -16.07 -29.04
N GLU A 27 5.70 -16.89 -28.85
CA GLU A 27 6.40 -17.04 -27.56
C GLU A 27 7.10 -15.74 -27.18
N VAL A 28 7.88 -15.18 -28.11
CA VAL A 28 8.57 -13.89 -27.92
C VAL A 28 7.59 -12.76 -27.62
N TYR A 29 6.46 -12.70 -28.32
CA TYR A 29 5.43 -11.70 -28.05
C TYR A 29 4.82 -11.82 -26.64
N LEU A 30 4.52 -13.05 -26.22
CA LEU A 30 3.90 -13.31 -24.91
C LEU A 30 4.87 -12.99 -23.78
N GLU A 31 6.14 -13.33 -23.93
CA GLU A 31 7.18 -13.05 -22.95
C GLU A 31 7.41 -11.54 -22.80
N TRP A 32 7.54 -10.84 -23.92
CA TRP A 32 7.61 -9.37 -23.94
C TRP A 32 6.39 -8.73 -23.26
N TYR A 33 5.17 -9.20 -23.60
CA TYR A 33 3.93 -8.66 -23.03
C TYR A 33 3.82 -8.91 -21.53
N GLN A 34 4.18 -10.11 -21.07
CA GLN A 34 4.15 -10.46 -19.65
C GLN A 34 5.15 -9.65 -18.84
N SER A 35 6.37 -9.48 -19.34
CA SER A 35 7.40 -8.65 -18.69
C SER A 35 6.98 -7.19 -18.60
N ARG A 36 6.53 -6.61 -19.71
CA ARG A 36 6.06 -5.21 -19.74
C ARG A 36 4.84 -4.98 -18.84
N ARG A 37 3.93 -5.98 -18.73
CA ARG A 37 2.79 -5.87 -17.81
C ARG A 37 3.21 -6.01 -16.34
N ARG A 38 4.19 -6.85 -16.02
CA ARG A 38 4.78 -6.95 -14.67
C ARG A 38 5.42 -5.63 -14.25
N GLU A 39 6.25 -5.03 -15.10
CA GLU A 39 6.86 -3.72 -14.85
C GLU A 39 5.82 -2.64 -14.61
N LYS A 40 4.81 -2.55 -15.49
CA LYS A 40 3.73 -1.58 -15.35
C LYS A 40 2.92 -1.80 -14.06
N TYR A 41 2.65 -3.06 -13.70
CA TYR A 41 1.97 -3.39 -12.45
C TYR A 41 2.80 -2.97 -11.23
N GLN A 42 4.12 -3.20 -11.26
CA GLN A 42 5.01 -2.72 -10.21
C GLN A 42 4.96 -1.19 -10.11
N GLN A 43 5.03 -0.47 -11.23
CA GLN A 43 4.95 0.99 -11.24
C GLN A 43 3.59 1.52 -10.73
N GLU A 44 2.48 0.89 -11.14
CA GLU A 44 1.13 1.16 -10.62
C GLU A 44 1.05 0.94 -9.09
N GLN A 45 1.71 -0.10 -8.57
CA GLN A 45 1.83 -0.37 -7.13
C GLN A 45 2.69 0.68 -6.41
N LYS A 46 3.83 1.07 -6.98
CA LYS A 46 4.71 2.13 -6.45
C LYS A 46 3.95 3.46 -6.31
N GLN A 47 3.21 3.86 -7.34
CA GLN A 47 2.43 5.11 -7.32
C GLN A 47 1.24 5.05 -6.35
N LYS A 48 0.56 3.91 -6.26
CA LYS A 48 -0.66 3.77 -5.45
C LYS A 48 -0.39 3.62 -3.95
N TYR A 49 0.71 2.96 -3.58
CA TYR A 49 1.00 2.60 -2.19
C TYR A 49 2.36 3.11 -1.70
N GLY A 50 3.11 3.86 -2.51
CA GLY A 50 4.42 4.40 -2.12
C GLY A 50 5.49 3.32 -1.91
N VAL A 51 5.31 2.13 -2.48
CA VAL A 51 6.22 0.98 -2.24
C VAL A 51 7.54 1.23 -2.97
N CYS A 52 8.62 1.46 -2.23
CA CYS A 52 9.96 1.56 -2.79
C CYS A 52 10.64 0.17 -2.78
N SER A 53 11.42 -0.15 -3.81
CA SER A 53 12.28 -1.35 -3.80
C SER A 53 13.40 -1.14 -2.79
N LEU A 54 13.77 -2.19 -2.05
CA LEU A 54 14.81 -2.14 -1.01
C LEU A 54 16.13 -1.55 -1.53
N ASP A 55 16.46 -1.82 -2.80
CA ASP A 55 17.68 -1.30 -3.46
C ASP A 55 17.70 0.24 -3.60
N VAL A 56 16.54 0.91 -3.65
CA VAL A 56 16.45 2.39 -3.73
C VAL A 56 16.54 3.03 -2.33
N VAL A 57 16.34 2.24 -1.27
CA VAL A 57 16.49 2.71 0.13
C VAL A 57 17.96 2.94 0.48
N GLN A 58 18.87 2.24 -0.19
CA GLN A 58 20.30 2.26 0.14
C GLN A 58 21.06 3.45 -0.47
N GLU A 59 20.54 4.10 -1.52
CA GLU A 59 21.22 5.18 -2.24
C GLU A 59 20.62 6.59 -2.03
N GLY A 60 19.87 6.82 -0.93
CA GLY A 60 19.89 8.15 -0.32
C GLY A 60 18.61 8.98 -0.25
N SER A 61 17.41 8.39 -0.07
CA SER A 61 16.27 9.22 0.39
C SER A 61 15.15 8.49 1.14
N PHE A 62 15.45 7.45 1.92
CA PHE A 62 14.46 6.87 2.84
C PHE A 62 15.02 6.50 4.22
N ALA A 63 16.24 6.94 4.53
CA ALA A 63 16.84 6.83 5.85
C ALA A 63 16.39 7.96 6.81
N LYS A 64 15.09 8.22 6.90
CA LYS A 64 14.51 9.09 7.94
C LYS A 64 13.19 8.58 8.52
N THR A 65 12.80 7.33 8.25
CA THR A 65 11.54 6.74 8.77
C THR A 65 11.76 5.51 9.65
N SER A 66 13.00 5.13 9.91
CA SER A 66 13.35 4.15 10.94
C SER A 66 13.85 4.88 12.16
N ILE A 67 12.96 5.11 13.13
CA ILE A 67 13.24 5.08 14.57
C ILE A 67 14.64 5.64 14.92
N SER A 68 14.91 6.90 14.56
CA SER A 68 16.00 7.65 15.19
C SER A 68 15.38 8.40 16.35
N GLN A 69 15.47 7.78 17.51
CA GLN A 69 15.38 8.49 18.77
C GLN A 69 16.46 9.57 18.77
N GLU A 70 16.03 10.82 18.54
CA GLU A 70 16.59 12.09 19.03
C GLU A 70 15.95 13.23 18.23
N GLY A 71 14.62 13.32 18.30
CA GLY A 71 13.94 14.57 17.98
C GLY A 71 14.16 15.54 19.13
N GLN A 72 14.17 16.85 18.86
CA GLN A 72 14.17 17.86 19.92
C GLN A 72 13.01 17.61 20.92
N PRO A 73 13.13 18.02 22.19
CA PRO A 73 12.13 17.74 23.23
C PRO A 73 10.70 18.08 22.80
N GLU A 74 10.53 19.14 22.02
CA GLU A 74 9.27 19.60 21.45
C GLU A 74 8.67 18.57 20.48
N GLU A 75 9.48 17.98 19.61
CA GLU A 75 9.02 16.94 18.68
C GLU A 75 8.61 15.66 19.42
N MET A 76 9.34 15.29 20.47
CA MET A 76 8.99 14.14 21.30
C MET A 76 7.65 14.37 22.01
N ALA A 77 7.42 15.59 22.52
CA ALA A 77 6.16 15.98 23.15
C ALA A 77 4.99 15.98 22.14
N VAL A 78 5.18 16.48 20.92
CA VAL A 78 4.16 16.43 19.87
C VAL A 78 3.83 14.99 19.47
N ARG A 79 4.85 14.13 19.31
CA ARG A 79 4.65 12.71 19.00
C ARG A 79 3.91 11.98 20.12
N SER A 80 4.28 12.21 21.38
CA SER A 80 3.63 11.55 22.51
C SER A 80 2.16 11.96 22.63
N GLU A 81 1.85 13.24 22.44
CA GLU A 81 0.48 13.75 22.42
C GLU A 81 -0.33 13.16 21.25
N CYS A 82 0.27 13.08 20.05
CA CYS A 82 -0.35 12.41 18.90
C CYS A 82 -0.64 10.93 19.15
N LEU A 83 0.30 10.21 19.77
CA LEU A 83 0.11 8.79 20.12
C LEU A 83 -1.00 8.61 21.16
N LYS A 84 -1.07 9.50 22.14
CA LYS A 84 -2.13 9.49 23.16
C LYS A 84 -3.52 9.65 22.50
N LYS A 85 -3.68 10.67 21.66
CA LYS A 85 -4.94 10.90 20.92
C LYS A 85 -5.28 9.77 19.95
N LEU A 86 -4.27 9.14 19.33
CA LEU A 86 -4.50 7.96 18.51
C LEU A 86 -5.05 6.80 19.35
N LYS A 87 -4.50 6.55 20.54
CA LYS A 87 -5.02 5.53 21.46
C LYS A 87 -6.47 5.83 21.85
N GLU A 88 -6.76 7.06 22.25
CA GLU A 88 -8.13 7.51 22.57
C GLU A 88 -9.09 7.30 21.38
N SER A 89 -8.62 7.53 20.14
CA SER A 89 -9.44 7.30 18.95
C SER A 89 -9.67 5.81 18.64
N LEU A 90 -8.71 4.94 18.98
CA LEU A 90 -8.85 3.49 18.81
C LEU A 90 -9.81 2.90 19.85
N GLU A 91 -9.82 3.43 21.07
CA GLU A 91 -10.75 3.03 22.13
C GLU A 91 -12.21 3.36 21.81
N GLN A 92 -12.45 4.38 20.98
CA GLN A 92 -13.79 4.73 20.49
C GLN A 92 -14.30 3.83 19.35
N LEU A 93 -13.45 2.96 18.78
CA LEU A 93 -13.90 2.05 17.73
C LEU A 93 -14.74 0.91 18.32
N PRO A 94 -15.77 0.45 17.57
CA PRO A 94 -16.44 -0.80 17.89
C PRO A 94 -15.44 -1.96 17.95
N GLU A 95 -15.64 -2.91 18.86
CA GLU A 95 -14.75 -4.06 19.07
C GLU A 95 -14.41 -4.81 17.76
N GLN A 96 -15.41 -5.01 16.89
CA GLN A 96 -15.23 -5.66 15.58
C GLN A 96 -14.35 -4.86 14.62
N GLU A 97 -14.34 -3.54 14.72
CA GLU A 97 -13.52 -2.64 13.91
C GLU A 97 -12.10 -2.55 14.48
N ALA A 98 -11.97 -2.43 15.81
CA ALA A 98 -10.70 -2.48 16.52
C ALA A 98 -9.96 -3.79 16.25
N TYR A 99 -10.64 -4.93 16.36
CA TYR A 99 -10.08 -6.25 16.06
C TYR A 99 -9.60 -6.37 14.61
N LEU A 100 -10.32 -5.79 13.65
CA LEU A 100 -9.89 -5.79 12.26
C LEU A 100 -8.62 -4.95 12.05
N ILE A 101 -8.50 -3.81 12.74
CA ILE A 101 -7.27 -3.00 12.70
C ILE A 101 -6.11 -3.76 13.36
N TYR A 102 -6.35 -4.41 14.50
CA TYR A 102 -5.38 -5.24 15.18
C TYR A 102 -4.78 -6.30 14.24
N LEU A 103 -5.64 -7.11 13.61
CA LEU A 103 -5.22 -8.14 12.66
C LEU A 103 -4.40 -7.56 11.50
N LEU A 104 -4.82 -6.44 10.92
CA LEU A 104 -4.22 -5.91 9.71
C LEU A 104 -2.92 -5.13 9.92
N PHE A 105 -2.71 -4.54 11.10
CA PHE A 105 -1.60 -3.62 11.35
C PHE A 105 -0.64 -4.06 12.47
N PHE A 106 -1.10 -4.90 13.41
CA PHE A 106 -0.25 -5.41 14.50
C PHE A 106 0.17 -6.85 14.26
N GLU A 107 -0.76 -7.71 13.82
CA GLU A 107 -0.46 -9.10 13.47
C GLU A 107 -0.02 -9.26 12.00
N GLU A 108 0.00 -8.16 11.23
CA GLU A 108 0.37 -8.11 9.81
C GLU A 108 -0.38 -9.11 8.92
N VAL A 109 -1.57 -9.55 9.34
CA VAL A 109 -2.41 -10.50 8.61
C VAL A 109 -2.86 -9.89 7.30
N THR A 110 -2.78 -10.65 6.21
CA THR A 110 -3.18 -10.13 4.91
C THR A 110 -4.69 -9.94 4.82
N VAL A 111 -5.14 -9.04 3.93
CA VAL A 111 -6.58 -8.85 3.64
C VAL A 111 -7.28 -10.15 3.23
N LYS A 112 -6.54 -11.10 2.63
CA LYS A 112 -7.06 -12.40 2.24
C LYS A 112 -7.31 -13.29 3.47
N GLU A 113 -6.35 -13.37 4.37
CA GLU A 113 -6.45 -14.16 5.60
C GLU A 113 -7.46 -13.55 6.57
N ALA A 114 -7.45 -12.22 6.75
CA ALA A 114 -8.46 -11.51 7.55
C ALA A 114 -9.88 -11.76 7.02
N ALA A 115 -10.05 -11.87 5.70
CA ALA A 115 -11.35 -12.22 5.11
C ALA A 115 -11.78 -13.65 5.46
N GLN A 116 -10.84 -14.60 5.56
CA GLN A 116 -11.10 -15.97 6.01
C GLN A 116 -11.44 -16.01 7.50
N ILE A 117 -10.65 -15.33 8.34
CA ILE A 117 -10.86 -15.25 9.81
C ILE A 117 -12.23 -14.62 10.12
N CYS A 118 -12.57 -13.51 9.44
CA CYS A 118 -13.84 -12.83 9.65
C CYS A 118 -15.02 -13.42 8.86
N GLY A 119 -14.83 -14.55 8.14
CA GLY A 119 -15.89 -15.22 7.38
C GLY A 119 -16.58 -14.34 6.32
N CYS A 120 -15.86 -13.40 5.70
CA CYS A 120 -16.46 -12.44 4.76
C CYS A 120 -15.63 -12.24 3.49
N SER A 121 -16.14 -11.45 2.54
CA SER A 121 -15.42 -11.23 1.29
C SER A 121 -14.21 -10.30 1.47
N ARG A 122 -13.16 -10.49 0.65
CA ARG A 122 -12.01 -9.55 0.60
C ARG A 122 -12.43 -8.11 0.36
N LYS A 123 -13.48 -7.89 -0.46
CA LYS A 123 -14.03 -6.55 -0.74
C LYS A 123 -14.64 -5.93 0.52
N THR A 124 -15.30 -6.74 1.34
CA THR A 124 -15.86 -6.31 2.63
C THR A 124 -14.76 -5.86 3.58
N ILE A 125 -13.69 -6.64 3.73
CA ILE A 125 -12.52 -6.27 4.55
C ILE A 125 -11.90 -4.95 4.08
N GLN A 126 -11.70 -4.76 2.78
CA GLN A 126 -11.16 -3.51 2.23
C GLN A 126 -12.08 -2.32 2.50
N ASN A 127 -13.39 -2.49 2.35
CA ASN A 127 -14.36 -1.43 2.62
C ASN A 127 -14.42 -1.07 4.11
N ARG A 128 -14.41 -2.08 4.99
CA ARG A 128 -14.33 -1.89 6.44
C ARG A 128 -13.05 -1.16 6.83
N LYS A 129 -11.88 -1.62 6.36
CA LYS A 129 -10.59 -0.93 6.58
C LYS A 129 -10.67 0.56 6.19
N LYS A 130 -11.19 0.86 5.00
CA LYS A 130 -11.33 2.25 4.52
C LYS A 130 -12.26 3.07 5.41
N ARG A 131 -13.40 2.51 5.83
CA ARG A 131 -14.35 3.17 6.71
C ARG A 131 -13.70 3.46 8.06
N ILE A 132 -13.05 2.47 8.67
CA ILE A 132 -12.39 2.60 9.97
C ILE A 132 -11.31 3.69 9.94
N LEU A 133 -10.45 3.69 8.92
CA LEU A 133 -9.42 4.72 8.77
C LEU A 133 -10.03 6.13 8.56
N LYS A 134 -11.18 6.22 7.89
CA LYS A 134 -11.92 7.49 7.76
C LYS A 134 -12.50 7.93 9.12
N THR A 135 -13.07 7.01 9.88
CA THR A 135 -13.59 7.27 11.24
C THR A 135 -12.47 7.76 12.15
N LEU A 136 -11.35 7.03 12.23
CA LEU A 136 -10.18 7.42 13.02
C LEU A 136 -9.65 8.80 12.62
N LYS A 137 -9.55 9.08 11.32
CA LYS A 137 -9.15 10.41 10.83
C LYS A 137 -10.09 11.51 11.30
N ASN A 138 -11.40 11.26 11.35
CA ASN A 138 -12.37 12.25 11.81
C ASN A 138 -12.27 12.47 13.32
N ILE A 139 -12.16 11.40 14.12
CA ILE A 139 -11.98 11.48 15.57
C ILE A 139 -10.69 12.25 15.90
N MET A 140 -9.57 11.92 15.23
CA MET A 140 -8.31 12.62 15.44
C MET A 140 -8.39 14.12 15.10
N LYS A 141 -9.16 14.49 14.07
CA LYS A 141 -9.43 15.90 13.75
C LYS A 141 -10.22 16.60 14.84
N GLU A 142 -11.25 15.95 15.38
CA GLU A 142 -12.03 16.48 16.51
C GLU A 142 -11.16 16.65 17.76
N LEU A 143 -10.17 15.78 17.96
CA LEU A 143 -9.15 15.89 19.00
C LEU A 143 -8.07 16.95 18.68
N GLY A 144 -8.23 17.74 17.61
CA GLY A 144 -7.35 18.84 17.24
C GLY A 144 -6.05 18.43 16.52
N ILE A 145 -5.98 17.22 15.95
CA ILE A 145 -4.88 16.82 15.06
C ILE A 145 -5.30 17.08 13.61
N GLU A 146 -4.82 18.18 13.04
CA GLU A 146 -4.99 18.49 11.62
C GLU A 146 -3.65 18.39 10.87
N GLY A 147 -3.55 17.44 9.93
CA GLY A 147 -2.30 17.11 9.25
C GLY A 147 -1.61 15.89 9.89
N GLY A 148 -0.82 15.15 9.10
CA GLY A 148 -0.09 14.01 9.65
C GLY A 148 0.82 14.47 10.79
N CYS A 149 0.89 13.71 11.89
CA CYS A 149 1.80 13.93 13.02
C CYS A 149 3.31 13.82 12.66
N ILE A 150 3.65 13.98 11.38
CA ILE A 150 4.95 13.74 10.77
C ILE A 150 5.45 14.98 9.99
N TYR A 151 4.78 16.12 10.09
CA TYR A 151 5.23 17.37 9.45
C TYR A 151 5.68 18.39 10.49
N PHE A 152 6.88 18.19 11.03
CA PHE A 152 7.76 19.28 11.44
C PHE A 152 9.14 18.98 10.83
N ASN A 153 9.69 19.98 10.16
CA ASN A 153 10.71 19.97 9.09
C ASN A 153 11.80 18.89 9.10
#